data_AF-A0A7X7S096-F1
#
_entry.id   AF-A0A7X7S096-F1
#
_cell.length_a   1.000
_cell.length_b   1.000
_cell.length_c   1.000
_cell.angle_alpha   90.00
_cell.angle_beta   90.00
_cell.angle_gamma   90.00
#
_symmetry.space_group_name_H-M   'P 1'
#
loop_
_entity.id
_entity.type
_entity.pdbx_description
1 polymer ?
#
loop_
_entity_poly.entity_id
_entity_poly.type
_entity_poly.pdbx_seq_one_letter_code
_entity_poly.pdbx_strand_id
1 'polypeptide(L)'
;MKVKNLKKQSGTDWERLSTMSDKEINLSENPELDDSFFSNAALRMPEPKKSVNIRLDQDILEWYKQQGPGYQTRMNAVLRMYMQVKSGNARKVPNRRRTRKKLGKSEKN
;
A
#
# COMPACT_ATOMS: atom_id res chain seq x y z
N MET A 1 16.03 14.36 -16.25
CA MET A 1 14.93 13.46 -16.72
C MET A 1 13.57 14.16 -16.57
N LYS A 2 12.72 14.22 -17.61
CA LYS A 2 11.39 14.86 -17.54
C LYS A 2 10.31 13.80 -17.35
N VAL A 3 9.85 13.56 -16.12
CA VAL A 3 8.83 12.54 -15.85
C VAL A 3 7.44 13.08 -16.24
N LYS A 4 6.93 12.69 -17.42
CA LYS A 4 5.65 13.16 -18.00
C LYS A 4 4.38 12.63 -17.30
N ASN A 5 4.47 12.19 -16.04
CA ASN A 5 3.35 11.56 -15.33
C ASN A 5 2.65 12.47 -14.31
N LEU A 6 2.97 13.77 -14.23
CA LEU A 6 2.28 14.72 -13.34
C LEU A 6 1.24 15.57 -14.08
N LYS A 7 0.02 15.66 -13.51
CA LYS A 7 -1.05 16.55 -13.98
C LYS A 7 -0.66 18.05 -13.90
N LYS A 8 0.38 18.39 -13.14
CA LYS A 8 0.95 19.74 -13.01
C LYS A 8 2.47 19.64 -13.07
N GLN A 9 3.13 20.62 -13.69
CA GLN A 9 4.58 20.70 -13.72
C GLN A 9 5.12 20.83 -12.29
N SER A 10 6.10 20.01 -11.95
CA SER A 10 6.86 20.14 -10.70
C SER A 10 7.64 21.45 -10.73
N GLY A 11 7.57 22.26 -9.67
CA GLY A 11 8.43 23.45 -9.50
C GLY A 11 9.87 23.12 -9.11
N THR A 12 10.28 21.86 -9.25
CA THR A 12 11.61 21.37 -8.92
C THR A 12 12.51 21.46 -10.14
N ASP A 13 13.71 22.01 -9.96
CA ASP A 13 14.75 22.03 -10.97
C ASP A 13 15.43 20.65 -11.06
N TRP A 14 14.96 19.84 -12.00
CA TRP A 14 15.44 18.48 -12.21
C TRP A 14 16.78 18.40 -12.92
N GLU A 15 17.17 19.43 -13.67
CA GLU A 15 18.46 19.44 -14.37
C GLU A 15 19.58 19.61 -13.35
N ARG A 16 19.42 20.57 -12.44
CA ARG A 16 20.33 20.77 -11.30
C ARG A 16 20.46 19.53 -10.42
N LEU A 17 19.33 18.92 -10.01
CA LEU A 17 19.38 17.73 -9.14
C LEU A 17 19.99 16.50 -9.83
N SER A 18 19.93 16.42 -11.16
CA SER A 18 20.51 15.29 -11.90
C SER A 18 22.02 15.35 -12.07
N THR A 19 22.61 16.54 -11.92
CA THR A 19 24.05 16.77 -12.04
C THR A 19 24.73 16.99 -10.69
N MET A 20 23.95 17.24 -9.63
CA MET A 20 24.43 17.40 -8.27
C MET A 20 25.05 16.10 -7.74
N SER A 21 26.19 16.21 -7.06
CA SER A 21 26.86 15.06 -6.46
C SER A 21 26.26 14.72 -5.08
N ASP A 22 26.29 13.45 -4.69
CA ASP A 22 25.72 12.99 -3.41
C ASP A 22 26.33 13.71 -2.19
N LYS A 23 27.60 14.12 -2.27
CA LYS A 23 28.31 14.82 -1.19
C LYS A 23 27.77 16.22 -0.91
N GLU A 24 27.11 16.83 -1.88
CA GLU A 24 26.51 18.16 -1.73
C GLU A 24 25.11 18.09 -1.10
N ILE A 25 24.56 16.88 -0.91
CA ILE A 25 23.25 16.68 -0.31
C ILE A 25 23.34 16.94 1.20
N ASN A 26 22.56 17.90 1.68
CA ASN A 26 22.47 18.16 3.12
C ASN A 26 21.62 17.08 3.81
N LEU A 27 22.25 16.32 4.71
CA LEU A 27 21.64 15.23 5.47
C LEU A 27 21.35 15.60 6.94
N SER A 28 21.48 16.88 7.33
CA SER A 28 21.36 17.33 8.73
C SER A 28 20.03 16.94 9.40
N GLU A 29 18.94 16.97 8.63
CA GLU A 29 17.58 16.67 9.11
C GLU A 29 17.24 15.17 9.10
N ASN A 30 17.93 14.39 8.26
CA ASN A 30 17.60 12.99 8.05
C ASN A 30 18.88 12.20 7.75
N PRO A 31 19.49 11.57 8.77
CA PRO A 31 20.74 10.85 8.64
C PRO A 31 20.58 9.64 7.70
N GLU A 32 21.71 9.16 7.16
CA GLU A 32 21.74 7.95 6.37
C GLU A 32 21.30 6.74 7.21
N LEU A 33 20.48 5.88 6.62
CA LEU A 33 20.02 4.65 7.25
C LEU A 33 21.08 3.57 7.03
N ASP A 34 21.48 2.91 8.10
CA ASP A 34 22.44 1.81 8.08
C ASP A 34 21.74 0.45 7.87
N ASP A 35 22.54 -0.60 7.66
CA ASP A 35 22.02 -1.97 7.54
C ASP A 35 21.34 -2.45 8.83
N SER A 36 21.73 -1.88 9.98
CA SER A 36 21.12 -2.21 11.27
C SER A 36 19.64 -1.80 11.33
N PHE A 37 19.28 -0.67 10.72
CA PHE A 37 17.89 -0.23 10.55
C PHE A 37 17.03 -1.27 9.82
N PHE A 38 17.60 -1.95 8.83
CA PHE A 38 16.89 -2.95 8.02
C PHE A 38 16.97 -4.39 8.57
N SER A 39 17.71 -4.63 9.64
CA SER A 39 17.90 -5.97 10.23
C SER A 39 16.60 -6.74 10.51
N ASN A 40 15.54 -6.02 10.92
CA ASN A 40 14.22 -6.58 11.23
C ASN A 40 13.17 -6.32 10.13
N ALA A 41 13.58 -5.77 8.99
CA ALA A 41 12.66 -5.44 7.91
C ALA A 41 12.16 -6.72 7.21
N ALA A 42 10.89 -7.07 7.44
CA ALA A 42 10.27 -8.18 6.73
C ALA A 42 9.62 -7.69 5.42
N LEU A 43 10.14 -8.13 4.28
CA LEU A 43 9.48 -7.93 2.98
C LEU A 43 8.15 -8.70 2.96
N ARG A 44 7.03 -7.99 2.83
CA ARG A 44 5.69 -8.58 2.73
C ARG A 44 5.08 -8.26 1.38
N MET A 45 5.23 -9.19 0.44
CA MET A 45 4.53 -9.11 -0.84
C MET A 45 3.03 -9.37 -0.61
N PRO A 46 2.13 -8.47 -1.06
CA PRO A 46 0.71 -8.72 -0.91
C PRO A 46 0.29 -9.82 -1.88
N GLU A 47 -0.20 -10.94 -1.35
CA GLU A 47 -0.82 -11.95 -2.20
C GLU A 47 -2.00 -11.35 -2.98
N PRO A 48 -2.09 -11.63 -4.29
CA PRO A 48 -3.20 -11.20 -5.11
C PRO A 48 -4.48 -11.85 -4.58
N LYS A 49 -5.54 -11.04 -4.47
CA LYS A 49 -6.86 -11.58 -4.13
C LYS A 49 -7.36 -12.37 -5.34
N LYS A 50 -7.87 -13.58 -5.10
CA LYS A 50 -8.61 -14.31 -6.14
C LYS A 50 -9.95 -13.62 -6.36
N SER A 51 -10.27 -13.28 -7.60
CA SER A 51 -11.60 -12.81 -7.98
C SER A 51 -12.55 -14.00 -7.97
N VAL A 52 -13.63 -13.92 -7.21
CA VAL A 52 -14.66 -14.96 -7.14
C VAL A 52 -16.00 -14.27 -7.34
N ASN A 53 -16.85 -14.86 -8.19
CA ASN A 53 -18.23 -14.44 -8.33
C ASN A 53 -19.10 -15.24 -7.36
N ILE A 54 -19.71 -14.56 -6.38
CA ILE A 54 -20.61 -15.16 -5.40
C ILE A 54 -21.95 -14.43 -5.46
N ARG A 55 -23.05 -15.17 -5.27
CA ARG A 55 -24.37 -14.59 -5.06
C ARG A 55 -24.52 -14.26 -3.58
N LEU A 56 -25.03 -13.06 -3.29
CA LEU A 56 -25.31 -12.57 -1.95
C LEU A 56 -26.73 -12.02 -1.95
N ASP A 57 -27.39 -12.13 -0.81
CA ASP A 57 -28.70 -11.53 -0.62
C ASP A 57 -28.63 -10.00 -0.75
N GLN A 58 -29.73 -9.42 -1.24
CA GLN A 58 -29.79 -8.01 -1.58
C GLN A 58 -29.63 -7.11 -0.34
N ASP A 59 -30.26 -7.48 0.76
CA ASP A 59 -30.22 -6.80 2.05
C ASP A 59 -28.80 -6.70 2.62
N ILE A 60 -28.03 -7.79 2.56
CA ILE A 60 -26.63 -7.82 2.98
C ILE A 60 -25.81 -6.86 2.13
N LEU A 61 -26.00 -6.89 0.81
CA LEU A 61 -25.29 -6.01 -0.11
C LEU A 61 -25.61 -4.53 0.15
N GLU A 62 -26.89 -4.20 0.36
CA GLU A 62 -27.33 -2.84 0.66
C GLU A 62 -26.76 -2.35 1.98
N TRP A 63 -26.83 -3.17 3.05
CA TRP A 63 -26.27 -2.82 4.35
C TRP A 63 -24.77 -2.48 4.26
N TYR A 64 -23.99 -3.31 3.56
CA TYR A 64 -22.56 -3.07 3.38
C TYR A 64 -22.27 -1.85 2.50
N LYS A 65 -23.08 -1.59 1.48
CA LYS A 65 -22.96 -0.40 0.61
C LYS A 65 -23.28 0.89 1.35
N GLN A 66 -24.28 0.90 2.23
CA GLN A 66 -24.65 2.07 3.05
C GLN A 66 -23.48 2.56 3.91
N GLN A 67 -22.59 1.66 4.33
CA GLN A 67 -21.43 2.07 5.11
C GLN A 67 -20.34 2.77 4.30
N GLY A 68 -20.51 2.92 2.99
CA GLY A 68 -19.66 3.73 2.11
C GLY A 68 -18.59 2.93 1.33
N PRO A 69 -17.59 3.63 0.75
CA PRO A 69 -16.62 3.00 -0.14
C PRO A 69 -15.83 1.88 0.55
N GLY A 70 -15.45 0.87 -0.23
CA GLY A 70 -14.68 -0.27 0.27
C GLY A 70 -15.51 -1.36 0.97
N TYR A 71 -16.81 -1.41 0.75
CA TYR A 71 -17.73 -2.41 1.31
C TYR A 71 -17.25 -3.87 1.10
N GLN A 72 -16.72 -4.19 -0.09
CA GLN A 72 -16.13 -5.51 -0.39
C GLN A 72 -14.94 -5.86 0.54
N THR A 73 -14.14 -4.86 0.93
CA THR A 73 -13.01 -5.09 1.86
C THR A 73 -13.50 -5.37 3.27
N ARG A 74 -14.62 -4.78 3.70
CA ARG A 74 -15.25 -5.04 4.99
C ARG A 74 -15.87 -6.42 5.02
N MET A 75 -16.61 -6.78 3.97
CA MET A 75 -17.19 -8.11 3.81
C MET A 75 -16.11 -9.20 3.87
N ASN A 76 -15.00 -9.03 3.15
CA ASN A 76 -13.87 -9.95 3.24
C ASN A 76 -13.21 -9.98 4.64
N ALA A 77 -13.23 -8.88 5.40
CA ALA A 77 -12.71 -8.88 6.78
C ALA A 77 -13.60 -9.71 7.73
N VAL A 78 -14.92 -9.62 7.57
CA VAL A 78 -15.87 -10.42 8.36
C VAL A 78 -15.73 -11.91 8.04
N LEU A 79 -15.64 -12.27 6.76
CA LEU A 79 -15.41 -13.66 6.35
C LEU A 79 -14.13 -14.23 6.98
N ARG A 80 -13.05 -13.43 7.02
CA ARG A 80 -11.79 -13.84 7.67
C ARG A 80 -11.94 -14.03 9.17
N MET A 81 -12.63 -13.12 9.85
CA MET A 81 -12.86 -13.23 11.29
C MET A 81 -13.64 -14.51 11.61
N TYR A 82 -14.69 -14.79 10.83
CA TYR A 82 -15.46 -16.03 10.97
C TYR A 82 -14.59 -17.27 10.78
N MET A 83 -13.75 -17.30 9.74
CA MET A 83 -12.79 -18.39 9.53
C MET A 83 -11.84 -18.57 10.70
N GLN A 84 -11.30 -17.48 11.27
CA GLN A 84 -10.36 -17.54 12.39
C GLN A 84 -11.02 -18.10 13.66
N VAL A 85 -12.22 -17.63 13.98
CA VAL A 85 -13.00 -18.13 15.14
C VAL A 85 -13.32 -19.62 14.96
N LYS A 86 -13.74 -20.02 13.76
CA LYS A 86 -14.10 -21.43 13.48
C LYS A 86 -12.91 -22.39 13.42
N SER A 87 -11.75 -21.93 12.96
CA SER A 87 -10.62 -22.82 12.71
C SER A 87 -9.77 -23.11 13.96
N GLY A 88 -10.08 -22.51 15.11
CA GLY A 88 -9.33 -22.67 16.38
C GLY A 88 -7.85 -22.25 16.31
N ASN A 89 -7.38 -21.84 15.14
CA ASN A 89 -5.97 -21.64 14.83
C ASN A 89 -5.88 -20.46 13.87
N ALA A 90 -5.53 -19.30 14.43
CA ALA A 90 -5.34 -18.07 13.69
C ALA A 90 -4.12 -18.22 12.78
N ARG A 91 -4.32 -18.69 11.55
CA ARG A 91 -3.36 -18.43 10.48
C ARG A 91 -3.16 -16.91 10.45
N LYS A 92 -2.01 -16.42 10.89
CA LYS A 92 -1.62 -15.01 10.93
C LYS A 92 -1.58 -14.48 9.49
N VAL A 93 -2.73 -14.08 8.96
CA VAL A 93 -2.78 -13.39 7.67
C VAL A 93 -2.31 -11.96 7.92
N PRO A 94 -1.25 -11.48 7.26
CA PRO A 94 -0.68 -10.17 7.54
C PRO A 94 -1.73 -9.06 7.38
N ASN A 95 -1.84 -8.23 8.42
CA ASN A 95 -2.76 -7.11 8.50
C ASN A 95 -2.41 -6.05 7.44
N ARG A 96 -3.21 -5.98 6.37
CA ARG A 96 -2.97 -5.14 5.18
C ARG A 96 -3.25 -3.63 5.41
N ARG A 97 -3.54 -3.21 6.66
CA ARG A 97 -4.01 -1.85 6.99
C ARG A 97 -2.92 -0.81 7.33
N ARG A 98 -1.63 -1.07 7.10
CA ARG A 98 -0.59 -0.02 7.20
C ARG A 98 -0.05 0.53 5.89
N THR A 99 -0.49 0.05 4.73
CA THR A 99 0.01 0.52 3.41
C THR A 99 -1.08 1.21 2.59
N ARG A 100 -1.44 2.44 2.99
CA ARG A 100 -2.01 3.46 2.08
C ARG A 100 -1.23 4.76 2.14
N LYS A 101 0.10 4.71 2.29
CA LYS A 101 0.94 5.89 2.05
C LYS A 101 1.79 5.64 0.79
N LYS A 102 1.34 6.33 -0.27
CA LYS A 102 2.01 6.65 -1.54
C LYS A 102 2.44 5.47 -2.42
N LEU A 103 1.58 5.12 -3.38
CA LEU A 103 2.06 4.77 -4.72
C LEU A 103 1.53 5.81 -5.70
N GLY A 104 2.23 6.94 -5.73
CA GLY A 104 2.23 7.84 -6.86
C GLY A 104 3.56 7.66 -7.56
N LYS A 105 3.51 7.06 -8.76
CA LYS A 105 4.45 7.18 -9.88
C LYS A 105 5.84 6.55 -9.73
N SER A 106 6.14 5.71 -10.72
CA SER A 106 7.40 5.59 -11.47
C SER A 106 7.50 4.13 -11.95
N GLU A 107 7.81 3.71 -13.18
CA GLU A 107 8.21 4.34 -14.44
C GLU A 107 8.30 3.21 -15.50
N LYS A 108 8.11 3.60 -16.78
CA LYS A 108 8.91 3.23 -17.97
C LYS A 108 9.20 1.74 -18.29
N ASN A 109 8.74 1.31 -19.47
CA ASN A 109 9.64 1.15 -20.62
C ASN A 109 9.19 2.15 -21.70
#